data_AF-A0A357AN95-F1
#
_entry.id   AF-A0A357AN95-F1
#
_cell.length_a   1.000
_cell.length_b   1.000
_cell.length_c   1.000
_cell.angle_alpha   90.00
_cell.angle_beta   90.00
_cell.angle_gamma   90.00
#
_symmetry.space_group_name_H-M   'P 1'
#
loop_
_entity.id
_entity.type
_entity.pdbx_description
1 polymer ?
#
loop_
_entity_poly.entity_id
_entity_poly.type
_entity_poly.pdbx_seq_one_letter_code
_entity_poly.pdbx_strand_id
1 'polypeptide(L)' 'MWYYEKKTQYPIKISKSDPRMAINILTQYGGPYFLFY' A
#
# COMPACT_ATOMS: atom_id res chain seq x y z
N MET A 1 -13.60 18.95 7.08
CA MET A 1 -14.36 17.77 6.60
C MET A 1 -13.56 17.13 5.48
N TRP A 2 -13.34 15.81 5.49
CA TRP A 2 -12.52 15.14 4.47
C TRP A 2 -13.36 14.77 3.25
N TYR A 3 -12.85 15.02 2.05
CA TYR A 3 -13.45 14.56 0.80
C TYR A 3 -12.70 13.33 0.31
N TYR A 4 -13.42 12.27 -0.05
CA TYR A 4 -12.84 11.05 -0.59
C TYR A 4 -13.12 10.98 -2.08
N GLU A 5 -12.06 10.79 -2.86
CA GLU A 5 -12.14 10.50 -4.28
C GLU A 5 -11.56 9.12 -4.52
N LYS A 6 -12.29 8.25 -5.24
CA LYS A 6 -11.86 6.87 -5.52
C LYS A 6 -10.81 6.84 -6.63
N LYS A 7 -9.64 7.42 -6.34
CA LYS A 7 -8.47 7.41 -7.21
C LYS A 7 -7.20 7.23 -6.39
N THR A 8 -6.16 6.73 -7.03
CA THR A 8 -4.83 6.64 -6.43
C THR A 8 -4.14 8.00 -6.53
N GLN A 9 -3.27 8.34 -5.58
CA GLN A 9 -2.51 9.59 -5.61
C GLN A 9 -1.57 9.65 -6.82
N TYR A 10 -1.04 8.50 -7.23
CA TYR A 10 -0.21 8.32 -8.42
C TYR A 10 -0.74 7.16 -9.27
N PRO A 11 -0.55 7.18 -10.60
CA PRO A 11 -0.94 6.07 -11.45
C PRO A 11 -0.13 4.82 -11.09
N ILE A 12 -0.82 3.70 -10.86
CA ILE A 12 -0.20 2.42 -10.52
C ILE A 12 -0.46 1.44 -11.67
N LYS A 13 0.59 0.79 -12.16
CA LYS A 13 0.51 -0.23 -13.20
C LYS A 13 1.04 -1.55 -12.67
N ILE A 14 0.15 -2.51 -12.44
CA ILE A 14 0.51 -3.88 -12.05
C ILE A 14 0.58 -4.73 -13.32
N SER A 15 1.78 -5.16 -13.71
CA SER A 15 2.00 -5.92 -14.95
C SER A 15 1.85 -7.43 -14.76
N LYS A 16 2.12 -7.94 -13.56
CA LYS A 16 2.01 -9.36 -13.19
C LYS A 16 1.68 -9.50 -11.72
N SER A 17 1.03 -10.61 -11.36
CA SER A 17 0.81 -10.97 -9.96
C SER A 17 2.11 -11.48 -9.34
N ASP A 18 2.52 -10.91 -8.20
CA ASP A 18 3.67 -11.38 -7.42
C ASP A 18 3.29 -11.45 -5.93
N PRO A 19 2.94 -12.65 -5.42
CA PRO A 19 2.55 -12.83 -4.02
C PRO A 19 3.67 -12.52 -3.03
N ARG A 20 4.95 -12.70 -3.40
CA ARG A 20 6.08 -12.40 -2.51
C ARG A 20 6.23 -10.91 -2.33
N MET A 21 6.10 -10.14 -3.41
CA MET A 21 6.09 -8.68 -3.36
C MET A 21 4.89 -8.16 -2.56
N ALA A 22 3.71 -8.78 -2.70
CA ALA A 22 2.53 -8.39 -1.93
C ALA A 22 2.74 -8.50 -0.41
N ILE A 23 3.43 -9.56 0.06
CA ILE A 23 3.79 -9.72 1.48
C ILE A 23 4.66 -8.55 1.96
N ASN A 24 5.65 -8.15 1.16
CA ASN A 24 6.53 -7.03 1.51
C ASN A 24 5.80 -5.67 1.54
N ILE A 25 4.78 -5.48 0.69
CA ILE A 25 3.95 -4.27 0.71
C ILE A 25 3.05 -4.29 1.94
N LEU A 26 2.50 -5.44 2.32
CA LEU A 26 1.64 -5.59 3.49
C LEU A 26 2.34 -5.15 4.79
N THR A 27 3.63 -5.41 4.93
CA THR A 27 4.40 -4.95 6.10
C THR A 27 4.53 -3.43 6.18
N GLN A 28 4.35 -2.68 5.09
CA GLN A 28 4.36 -1.22 5.10
C GLN A 28 3.05 -0.63 5.63
N TYR A 29 1.94 -1.35 5.49
CA TYR A 29 0.62 -0.91 5.95
C TYR A 29 0.27 -1.35 7.38
N GLY A 30 1.02 -2.29 7.97
CA GLY A 30 0.73 -2.81 9.31
C GLY A 30 1.85 -3.59 9.99
N GLY A 31 3.10 -3.48 9.52
CA GLY A 31 4.26 -4.13 10.14
C GLY A 31 4.75 -3.40 11.39
N PRO A 32 5.68 -4.02 12.15
CA PRO A 32 6.14 -3.53 13.45
C PRO A 32 6.79 -2.14 13.41
N TYR A 33 7.27 -1.70 12.24
CA TYR A 33 7.82 -0.35 12.04
C TYR A 33 6.80 0.77 12.24
N PHE A 34 5.49 0.50 12.13
CA PHE A 34 4.45 1.50 12.37
C PHE A 34 4.25 1.83 13.86
N LEU A 35 4.64 0.94 14.78
CA LEU A 35 4.42 1.10 16.22
C LEU A 35 5.51 1.89 16.96
N PHE A 36 6.57 2.33 16.27
CA PHE A 36 7.73 2.99 16.87
C PHE A 36 7.86 4.49 16.54
N TYR A 37 6.78 5.18 16.18
CA TYR A 37 6.73 6.63 16.00
C TYR A 37 5.57 7.27 16.74
#